data_AF-A0A815P4T2-F1
#
_entry.id   AF-A0A815P4T2-F1
#
_cell.length_a   1.000
_cell.length_b   1.000
_cell.length_c   1.000
_cell.angle_alpha   90.00
_cell.angle_beta   90.00
_cell.angle_gamma   90.00
#
_symmetry.space_group_name_H-M   'P 1'
#
loop_
_entity.id
_entity.type
_entity.pdbx_description
1 polymer ?
#
loop_
_entity_poly.entity_id
_entity_poly.type
_entity_poly.pdbx_seq_one_letter_code
_entity_poly.pdbx_strand_id
1 'polypeptide(L)'
;MFVHSIVFNSFFTIHPLLGCVSGSPTLNLYSTYFFYPVLYGPVQIAVSLLFSLLAFRNVRRIVRRQVPIVRRRLDRQMTAMILTRVVFFVIFALPFTIYRMYIINNPPSRSNSLQYSIGQLLQTSLNYFISLNNASNFYIFMAISSRYRRQVKCVL
;
A
#
# COMPACT_ATOMS: atom_id res chain seq x y z
N MET A 1 6.13 -6.55 8.16
CA MET A 1 4.69 -6.24 8.32
C MET A 1 3.98 -7.24 9.22
N PHE A 2 4.11 -8.56 9.00
CA PHE A 2 3.45 -9.60 9.83
C PHE A 2 3.73 -9.50 11.34
N VAL A 3 4.98 -9.27 11.74
CA VAL A 3 5.33 -9.10 13.17
C VAL A 3 4.61 -7.89 13.78
N HIS A 4 4.47 -6.80 13.03
CA HIS A 4 3.71 -5.64 13.47
C HIS A 4 2.22 -5.96 13.62
N SER A 5 1.63 -6.70 12.69
CA SER A 5 0.21 -7.07 12.75
C SER A 5 -0.13 -7.92 13.99
N ILE A 6 0.78 -8.80 14.42
CA ILE A 6 0.61 -9.60 15.64
C ILE A 6 0.62 -8.69 16.88
N VAL A 7 1.60 -7.79 16.96
CA VAL A 7 1.71 -6.82 18.07
C VAL A 7 0.45 -5.95 18.13
N PHE A 8 0.00 -5.40 17.00
CA PHE A 8 -1.22 -4.58 16.97
C PHE A 8 -2.44 -5.32 17.52
N ASN A 9 -2.68 -6.58 17.10
CA ASN A 9 -3.82 -7.37 17.57
C ASN A 9 -3.82 -7.62 19.08
N SER A 10 -2.65 -7.73 19.71
CA SER A 10 -2.54 -7.95 21.16
C SER A 10 -2.89 -6.73 22.03
N PHE A 11 -2.84 -5.52 21.46
CA PHE A 11 -3.04 -4.26 22.20
C PHE A 11 -4.38 -3.56 21.90
N PHE A 12 -5.21 -4.16 21.04
CA PHE A 12 -6.56 -3.68 20.77
C PHE A 12 -7.53 -4.24 21.80
N THR A 13 -8.21 -3.35 22.52
CA THR A 13 -9.25 -3.70 23.49
C THR A 13 -10.61 -3.27 22.96
N ILE A 14 -11.60 -4.16 23.06
CA ILE A 14 -12.96 -3.89 22.62
C ILE A 14 -13.67 -3.10 23.72
N HIS A 15 -13.99 -1.83 23.44
CA HIS A 15 -14.88 -1.02 24.28
C HIS A 15 -16.31 -1.05 23.73
N PRO A 16 -17.33 -1.28 24.58
CA PRO A 16 -18.72 -1.45 24.14
C PRO A 16 -19.33 -0.19 23.50
N LEU A 17 -18.83 1.01 23.84
CA LEU A 17 -19.34 2.29 23.30
C LEU A 17 -18.50 2.86 22.14
N LEU A 18 -17.20 2.55 22.09
CA LEU A 18 -16.24 3.18 21.18
C LEU A 18 -15.67 2.20 20.14
N GLY A 19 -16.06 0.93 20.22
CA GLY A 19 -15.54 -0.13 19.37
C GLY A 19 -14.12 -0.55 19.75
N CYS A 20 -13.31 -0.94 18.77
CA CYS A 20 -11.95 -1.41 19.00
C CYS A 20 -11.01 -0.21 19.19
N VAL A 21 -10.51 -0.01 20.41
CA VAL A 21 -9.63 1.13 20.74
C VAL A 21 -8.28 0.59 21.21
N SER A 22 -7.18 1.21 20.78
CA SER A 22 -5.86 0.88 21.32
C SER A 22 -5.80 1.34 22.77
N GLY A 23 -5.72 0.40 23.70
CA GLY A 23 -5.69 0.71 25.14
C GLY A 23 -4.40 1.38 25.60
N SER A 24 -3.30 1.24 24.83
CA SER A 24 -2.00 1.82 25.17
C SER A 24 -1.73 3.13 24.42
N PRO A 25 -1.54 4.27 25.12
CA PRO A 25 -1.24 5.55 24.50
C PRO A 25 0.10 5.51 23.73
N THR A 26 1.06 4.72 24.22
CA THR A 26 2.36 4.51 23.57
C THR A 26 2.24 3.90 22.18
N LEU A 27 1.34 2.92 22.00
CA LEU A 27 1.13 2.30 20.69
C LEU A 27 0.47 3.29 19.73
N ASN A 28 -0.48 4.10 20.22
CA ASN A 28 -1.13 5.10 19.38
C ASN A 28 -0.13 6.17 18.89
N LEU A 29 0.77 6.60 19.78
CA LEU A 29 1.84 7.54 19.44
C LEU A 29 2.83 6.93 18.44
N TYR A 30 3.28 5.69 18.67
CA TYR A 30 4.12 4.95 17.72
C TYR A 30 3.45 4.81 16.34
N SER A 31 2.17 4.45 16.33
CA SER A 31 1.41 4.19 15.10
C SER A 31 1.27 5.47 14.27
N THR A 32 0.87 6.55 14.95
CA THR A 32 0.58 7.84 14.33
C THR A 32 1.85 8.53 13.85
N TYR A 33 2.93 8.56 14.64
CA TYR A 33 4.12 9.35 14.33
C TYR A 33 5.21 8.58 13.59
N PHE A 34 5.23 7.25 13.64
CA PHE A 34 6.30 6.45 13.04
C PHE A 34 5.77 5.45 12.02
N PHE A 35 4.82 4.60 12.41
CA PHE A 35 4.39 3.49 11.56
C PHE A 35 3.74 3.94 10.24
N TYR A 36 2.68 4.76 10.31
CA TYR A 36 2.01 5.27 9.12
C TYR A 36 2.88 6.21 8.26
N PRO A 37 3.51 7.24 8.84
CA PRO A 37 4.26 8.22 8.04
C PRO A 37 5.60 7.72 7.50
N VAL A 38 6.27 6.79 8.19
CA VAL A 38 7.62 6.34 7.81
C VAL A 38 7.59 4.94 7.19
N LEU A 39 7.04 3.95 7.90
CA LEU A 39 7.07 2.55 7.45
C LEU A 39 6.06 2.26 6.34
N TYR A 40 4.82 2.76 6.47
CA TYR A 40 3.74 2.38 5.59
C TYR A 40 3.83 3.09 4.23
N GLY A 41 4.18 4.38 4.19
CA GLY A 41 4.29 5.14 2.95
C GLY A 41 5.69 5.08 2.31
N PRO A 42 6.64 5.94 2.75
CA PRO A 42 7.92 6.14 2.07
C PRO A 42 8.77 4.89 1.91
N VAL A 43 8.85 4.05 2.95
CA VAL A 43 9.66 2.82 2.89
C VAL A 43 9.09 1.84 1.86
N GLN A 44 7.78 1.63 1.83
CA GLN A 44 7.16 0.76 0.82
C GLN A 44 7.38 1.30 -0.61
N ILE A 45 7.31 2.62 -0.79
CA ILE A 45 7.58 3.26 -2.09
C ILE A 45 9.04 3.08 -2.48
N ALA A 46 9.98 3.36 -1.58
CA ALA A 46 11.41 3.24 -1.82
C ALA A 46 11.80 1.79 -2.18
N VAL A 47 11.32 0.82 -1.41
CA VAL A 47 11.55 -0.60 -1.68
C VAL A 47 10.97 -0.99 -3.04
N SER A 48 9.73 -0.59 -3.35
CA SER A 48 9.09 -0.93 -4.62
C SER A 48 9.78 -0.27 -5.83
N LEU A 49 10.24 0.98 -5.68
CA LEU A 49 11.03 1.69 -6.70
C LEU A 49 12.38 1.01 -6.91
N LEU A 50 13.09 0.65 -5.85
CA LEU A 50 14.36 -0.07 -5.94
C LEU A 50 14.19 -1.40 -6.68
N PHE A 51 13.19 -2.20 -6.31
CA PHE A 51 12.90 -3.45 -7.02
C PHE A 51 12.52 -3.21 -8.49
N SER A 52 11.73 -2.18 -8.79
CA SER A 52 11.37 -1.80 -10.16
C SER A 52 12.60 -1.42 -10.99
N LEU A 53 13.50 -0.62 -10.42
CA LEU A 53 14.75 -0.19 -11.05
C LEU A 53 15.70 -1.36 -11.26
N LEU A 54 15.86 -2.23 -10.27
CA LEU A 54 16.68 -3.44 -10.38
C LEU A 54 16.12 -4.36 -11.47
N ALA A 55 14.81 -4.57 -11.51
CA ALA A 55 14.17 -5.37 -12.54
C ALA A 55 14.36 -4.74 -13.93
N PHE A 56 14.25 -3.42 -14.05
CA PHE A 56 14.51 -2.71 -15.31
C PHE A 56 15.97 -2.84 -15.77
N ARG A 57 16.94 -2.70 -14.86
CA ARG A 57 18.38 -2.90 -15.16
C ARG A 57 18.66 -4.34 -15.58
N ASN A 58 18.06 -5.32 -14.91
CA ASN A 58 18.19 -6.73 -15.27
C ASN A 58 17.61 -7.02 -16.66
N VAL A 59 16.42 -6.50 -16.99
CA VAL A 59 15.84 -6.64 -18.34
C VAL A 59 16.75 -6.01 -19.39
N ARG A 60 17.26 -4.78 -19.18
CA ARG A 60 18.20 -4.15 -20.13
C ARG A 60 19.48 -4.98 -20.31
N ARG A 61 20.02 -5.57 -19.24
CA ARG A 61 21.22 -6.41 -19.30
C ARG A 61 20.96 -7.71 -20.07
N ILE A 62 19.81 -8.35 -19.86
CA ILE A 62 19.39 -9.58 -20.54
C ILE A 62 19.16 -9.35 -22.03
N VAL A 63 18.56 -8.20 -22.41
CA VAL A 63 18.35 -7.84 -23.82
C VAL A 63 19.67 -7.74 -24.60
N ARG A 64 20.77 -7.32 -23.96
CA ARG A 64 22.10 -7.27 -24.58
C ARG A 64 22.74 -8.65 -24.77
N ARG A 65 22.29 -9.71 -24.08
CA ARG A 65 22.93 -11.05 -24.08
C ARG A 65 22.23 -12.11 -24.95
N GLN A 66 21.34 -11.73 -25.87
CA GLN A 66 20.63 -12.68 -26.77
C GLN A 66 20.05 -13.93 -26.05
N VAL A 67 19.35 -13.71 -24.93
CA VAL A 67 18.68 -14.79 -24.19
C VAL A 67 17.41 -15.24 -24.94
N PRO A 68 17.05 -16.55 -24.94
CA PRO A 68 15.89 -17.08 -25.65
C PRO A 68 14.60 -16.29 -25.43
N ILE A 69 13.83 -16.15 -26.53
CA ILE A 69 12.62 -15.30 -26.66
C ILE A 69 11.59 -15.54 -25.55
N VAL A 70 11.47 -16.79 -25.06
CA VAL A 70 10.52 -17.18 -24.01
C VAL A 70 10.84 -16.54 -22.66
N ARG A 71 12.12 -16.51 -22.24
CA ARG A 71 12.54 -15.85 -20.99
C ARG A 71 12.31 -14.35 -21.04
N ARG A 72 12.56 -13.72 -22.20
CA ARG A 72 12.38 -12.29 -22.40
C ARG A 72 10.92 -11.83 -22.22
N ARG A 73 9.93 -12.63 -22.66
CA ARG A 73 8.50 -12.32 -22.47
C ARG A 73 8.10 -12.39 -21.00
N LEU A 74 8.63 -13.37 -20.26
CA LEU A 74 8.37 -13.54 -18.84
C LEU A 74 8.90 -12.34 -18.02
N ASP A 75 10.16 -11.96 -18.24
CA ASP A 75 10.78 -10.83 -17.52
C ASP A 75 10.10 -9.50 -17.86
N ARG A 76 9.66 -9.32 -19.11
CA ARG A 76 8.88 -8.14 -19.53
C ARG A 76 7.50 -8.10 -18.86
N GLN A 77 6.83 -9.24 -18.69
CA GLN A 77 5.56 -9.31 -17.98
C GLN A 77 5.73 -9.02 -16.48
N MET A 78 6.77 -9.56 -15.83
CA MET A 78 7.04 -9.28 -14.42
C MET A 78 7.39 -7.81 -14.19
N THR A 79 8.23 -7.22 -15.05
CA THR A 79 8.56 -5.79 -14.94
C THR A 79 7.35 -4.88 -15.18
N ALA A 80 6.52 -5.18 -16.20
CA ALA A 80 5.28 -4.45 -16.42
C ALA A 80 4.32 -4.54 -15.23
N MET A 81 4.18 -5.73 -14.64
CA MET A 81 3.34 -5.98 -13.47
C MET A 81 3.80 -5.16 -12.25
N ILE A 82 5.11 -5.14 -11.96
CA ILE A 82 5.66 -4.36 -10.84
C ILE A 82 5.48 -2.86 -11.09
N LEU A 83 5.74 -2.38 -12.31
CA LEU A 83 5.61 -0.97 -12.64
C LEU A 83 4.16 -0.50 -12.53
N THR A 84 3.19 -1.28 -13.03
CA THR A 84 1.77 -0.97 -12.83
C THR A 84 1.42 -0.96 -11.35
N ARG A 85 1.94 -1.91 -10.55
CA ARG A 85 1.69 -1.92 -9.10
C ARG A 85 2.22 -0.66 -8.42
N VAL A 86 3.42 -0.19 -8.78
CA VAL A 86 3.99 1.05 -8.25
C VAL A 86 3.13 2.25 -8.62
N VAL A 87 2.68 2.35 -9.88
CA VAL A 87 1.81 3.44 -10.32
C VAL A 87 0.49 3.47 -9.53
N PHE A 88 -0.17 2.32 -9.38
CA PHE A 88 -1.39 2.23 -8.57
C PHE A 88 -1.13 2.59 -7.10
N PHE A 89 -0.03 2.12 -6.53
CA PHE A 89 0.34 2.45 -5.16
C PHE A 89 0.57 3.96 -4.98
N VAL A 90 1.23 4.62 -5.93
CA VAL A 90 1.43 6.07 -5.92
C VAL A 90 0.10 6.81 -6.02
N ILE A 91 -0.79 6.41 -6.92
CA ILE A 91 -2.08 7.10 -7.11
C ILE A 91 -2.98 6.96 -5.87
N PHE A 92 -3.06 5.77 -5.27
CA PHE A 92 -4.02 5.49 -4.21
C PHE A 92 -3.48 5.65 -2.78
N ALA A 93 -2.19 5.39 -2.53
CA ALA A 93 -1.62 5.40 -1.17
C ALA A 93 -0.90 6.71 -0.81
N LEU A 94 -0.36 7.42 -1.81
CA LEU A 94 0.32 8.71 -1.60
C LEU A 94 -0.61 9.81 -1.04
N PRO A 95 -1.83 10.05 -1.59
CA PRO A 95 -2.71 11.10 -1.05
C PRO A 95 -3.11 10.82 0.40
N PHE A 96 -3.30 9.56 0.78
CA PHE A 96 -3.53 9.19 2.18
C PHE A 96 -2.33 9.52 3.07
N THR A 97 -1.12 9.21 2.62
CA THR A 97 0.10 9.45 3.41
C THR A 97 0.33 10.95 3.61
N ILE A 98 0.13 11.76 2.57
CA ILE A 98 0.21 13.22 2.67
C ILE A 98 -0.85 13.75 3.64
N TYR A 99 -2.09 13.32 3.50
CA TYR A 99 -3.18 13.77 4.36
C TYR A 99 -2.94 13.42 5.83
N ARG A 100 -2.45 12.22 6.11
CA ARG A 100 -2.06 11.80 7.46
C ARG A 100 -0.96 12.69 8.04
N MET A 101 0.10 12.97 7.27
CA MET A 101 1.16 13.90 7.68
C MET A 101 0.60 15.30 7.97
N TYR A 102 -0.31 15.79 7.14
CA TYR A 102 -0.95 17.09 7.33
C TYR A 102 -1.73 17.17 8.65
N ILE A 103 -2.58 16.17 8.94
CA ILE A 103 -3.35 16.11 10.20
C ILE A 103 -2.45 16.06 11.43
N ILE A 104 -1.35 15.31 11.37
CA ILE A 104 -0.44 15.18 12.50
C ILE A 104 0.19 16.53 12.86
N ASN A 105 0.54 17.33 11.86
CA ASN A 105 1.13 18.66 12.07
C ASN A 105 0.07 19.73 12.36
N ASN A 106 -1.14 19.58 11.83
CA ASN A 106 -2.23 20.54 11.97
C ASN A 106 -3.50 19.82 12.45
N PRO A 107 -3.55 19.42 13.74
CA PRO A 107 -4.71 18.72 14.28
C PRO A 107 -5.94 19.66 14.21
N PRO A 108 -7.06 19.22 13.62
CA PRO A 108 -8.25 20.05 13.53
C PRO A 108 -8.78 20.35 14.93
N SER A 109 -9.07 21.62 15.21
CA SER A 109 -9.66 22.02 16.49
C SER A 109 -11.05 21.41 16.65
N ARG A 110 -11.29 20.72 17.78
CA ARG A 110 -12.61 20.16 18.11
C ARG A 110 -13.69 21.24 18.32
N SER A 111 -13.29 22.50 18.52
CA SER A 111 -14.22 23.63 18.65
C SER A 111 -14.92 23.97 17.34
N ASN A 112 -14.30 23.68 16.20
CA ASN A 112 -14.83 23.98 14.86
C ASN A 112 -15.43 22.71 14.25
N SER A 113 -16.71 22.46 14.54
CA SER A 113 -17.47 21.29 14.07
C SER A 113 -17.43 21.09 12.55
N LEU A 114 -17.38 22.17 11.78
CA LEU A 114 -17.29 22.13 10.31
C LEU A 114 -15.94 21.58 9.82
N GLN A 115 -14.83 22.06 10.37
CA GLN A 115 -13.49 21.57 9.99
C GLN A 115 -13.30 20.11 10.39
N TYR A 116 -13.82 19.72 11.55
CA TYR A 116 -13.78 18.35 12.02
C TYR A 116 -14.57 17.40 11.09
N SER A 117 -15.77 17.80 10.68
CA SER A 117 -16.61 17.01 9.76
C SER A 117 -15.96 16.83 8.38
N ILE A 118 -15.37 17.88 7.82
CA ILE A 118 -14.62 17.80 6.55
C ILE A 118 -13.43 16.84 6.70
N GLY A 119 -12.72 16.91 7.83
CA GLY A 119 -11.63 16.00 8.13
C GLY A 119 -12.06 14.54 8.15
N GLN A 120 -13.18 14.23 8.82
CA GLN A 120 -13.72 12.88 8.87
C GLN A 120 -14.13 12.33 7.49
N LEU A 121 -14.75 13.17 6.64
CA LEU A 121 -15.13 12.79 5.28
C LEU A 121 -13.90 12.48 4.41
N LEU A 122 -12.87 13.34 4.45
CA LEU A 122 -11.62 13.13 3.72
C LEU A 122 -10.92 11.86 4.20
N GLN A 123 -10.81 11.66 5.53
CA GLN A 123 -10.20 10.48 6.11
C GLN A 123 -10.90 9.18 5.68
N THR A 124 -12.24 9.18 5.67
CA THR A 124 -13.05 8.01 5.26
C THR A 124 -12.88 7.73 3.77
N SER A 125 -12.90 8.77 2.94
CA SER A 125 -12.73 8.66 1.49
C SER A 125 -11.34 8.10 1.13
N LEU A 126 -10.29 8.60 1.77
CA LEU A 126 -8.93 8.12 1.56
C LEU A 126 -8.70 6.69 2.06
N ASN A 127 -9.35 6.30 3.17
CA ASN A 127 -9.37 4.92 3.64
C ASN A 127 -10.01 3.98 2.61
N TYR A 128 -11.11 4.40 1.97
CA TYR A 128 -11.75 3.62 0.91
C TYR A 128 -10.81 3.40 -0.27
N PHE A 129 -10.06 4.43 -0.70
CA PHE A 129 -9.05 4.30 -1.75
C PHE A 129 -7.93 3.32 -1.41
N ILE A 130 -7.46 3.29 -0.17
CA ILE A 130 -6.47 2.29 0.28
C ILE A 130 -7.05 0.88 0.24
N SER A 131 -8.28 0.70 0.72
CA SER A 131 -8.95 -0.60 0.70
C SER A 131 -9.13 -1.11 -0.73
N LEU A 132 -9.53 -0.22 -1.65
CA LEU A 132 -9.58 -0.53 -3.08
C LEU A 132 -8.20 -0.89 -3.65
N ASN A 133 -7.14 -0.18 -3.27
CA ASN A 133 -5.78 -0.50 -3.71
C ASN A 133 -5.30 -1.88 -3.22
N ASN A 134 -5.77 -2.31 -2.04
CA ASN A 134 -5.47 -3.64 -1.52
C ASN A 134 -6.28 -4.73 -2.23
N ALA A 135 -7.56 -4.51 -2.50
CA ALA A 135 -8.44 -5.45 -3.21
C ALA A 135 -8.10 -5.57 -4.70
N SER A 136 -7.77 -4.45 -5.36
CA SER A 136 -7.46 -4.39 -6.80
C SER A 136 -6.22 -5.18 -7.21
N ASN A 137 -5.31 -5.49 -6.27
CA ASN A 137 -4.12 -6.31 -6.51
C ASN A 137 -4.42 -7.57 -7.31
N PHE A 138 -5.39 -8.35 -6.83
CA PHE A 138 -5.74 -9.62 -7.43
C PHE A 138 -6.21 -9.44 -8.88
N TYR A 139 -7.09 -8.47 -9.11
CA TYR A 139 -7.63 -8.16 -10.43
C TYR A 139 -6.56 -7.62 -11.38
N ILE A 140 -5.65 -6.77 -10.91
CA ILE A 140 -4.52 -6.25 -11.70
C ILE A 140 -3.61 -7.40 -12.14
N PHE A 141 -3.28 -8.32 -11.23
CA PHE A 141 -2.45 -9.49 -11.56
C PHE A 141 -3.14 -10.41 -12.57
N MET A 142 -4.45 -10.60 -12.46
CA MET A 142 -5.25 -11.37 -13.41
C MET A 142 -5.32 -10.68 -14.79
N ALA A 143 -5.47 -9.35 -14.84
CA ALA A 143 -5.58 -8.61 -16.09
C ALA A 143 -4.25 -8.57 -16.88
N ILE A 144 -3.11 -8.41 -16.19
CA ILE A 144 -1.81 -8.22 -16.85
C ILE A 144 -1.16 -9.55 -17.25
N SER A 145 -1.31 -10.60 -16.45
CA SER A 145 -0.62 -11.88 -16.71
C SER A 145 -1.54 -12.90 -17.38
N SER A 146 -1.24 -13.22 -18.64
CA SER A 146 -1.89 -14.31 -19.36
C SER A 146 -1.54 -15.69 -18.79
N ARG A 147 -0.34 -15.85 -18.20
CA ARG A 147 0.06 -17.07 -17.47
C ARG A 147 -0.75 -17.26 -16.20
N TYR A 148 -0.91 -16.20 -15.41
CA TYR A 148 -1.68 -16.25 -14.15
C TYR A 148 -3.14 -16.62 -14.43
N ARG A 149 -3.74 -16.04 -15.48
CA ARG A 149 -5.08 -16.45 -15.96
C ARG A 149 -5.18 -17.93 -16.33
N ARG A 150 -4.15 -18.49 -17.00
CA ARG A 150 -4.14 -19.92 -17.33
C ARG A 150 -3.98 -20.80 -16.10
N GLN A 151 -3.13 -20.42 -15.14
CA GLN A 151 -2.96 -21.16 -13.89
C GLN A 151 -4.24 -21.15 -13.04
N VAL A 152 -4.91 -20.01 -12.92
CA VAL A 152 -6.19 -19.91 -12.18
C VAL A 152 -7.26 -20.80 -12.82
N LYS A 153 -7.35 -20.84 -14.16
CA LYS A 153 -8.27 -21.74 -14.89
C LYS A 153 -7.96 -23.23 -14.75
N CYS A 154 -6.78 -23.63 -14.26
CA CYS A 154 -6.44 -25.03 -14.00
C CYS A 154 -6.70 -25.46 -12.56
N VAL A 155 -6.95 -24.50 -11.66
CA VAL A 155 -7.19 -24.75 -10.22
C VAL A 155 -8.68 -24.60 -9.87
N LEU A 156 -9.42 -23.79 -10.64
CA LEU A 156 -10.88 -23.73 -10.69
C LEU A 156 -11.43 -24.72 -11.70
#